data_AF-A0A8S1NNY8-F1
#
_entry.id   AF-A0A8S1NNY8-F1
#
_cell.length_a   1.000
_cell.length_b   1.000
_cell.length_c   1.000
_cell.angle_alpha   90.00
_cell.angle_beta   90.00
_cell.angle_gamma   90.00
#
_symmetry.space_group_name_H-M   'P 1'
#
loop_
_entity.id
_entity.type
_entity.pdbx_description
1 polymer ?
#
loop_
_entity_poly.entity_id
_entity_poly.type
_entity_poly.pdbx_seq_one_letter_code
_entity_poly.pdbx_strand_id
1 'polypeptide(L)'
;MINTNNVTIQIYNNANARKSMKVHYLRKETDRRKFLQMCSAVLELRAQRIFDQTGKEIIDIDSIQMGGSYFISSGEEFNNYNSNLKNSFAESKQLVQYRISLLGMGSVGKSNLTTRWVNNEFFEDYSLTLLDKYTKRVIVGDQQCQIEISDTCGQEAYTSLRTQWMKDKEGLIFTYAVNSQESFEDIKNTLLLFQQLFEKQEYVPSIVIVGNKIDLGSERVISYDEGKQLASQFKALFYETSAKNGSNVNQMFIGLINDIIQQKENARKQQFKKVEEDPQNLKQGWCSLI
;
A
#
# COMPACT_ATOMS: atom_id res chain seq x y z
N MET A 1 -0.04 -27.54 1.09
CA MET A 1 0.89 -26.97 0.09
C MET A 1 0.08 -26.13 -0.90
N ILE A 2 0.06 -24.81 -0.74
CA ILE A 2 -0.38 -23.88 -1.79
C ILE A 2 0.63 -22.74 -1.79
N ASN A 3 1.62 -22.87 -2.66
CA ASN A 3 2.66 -21.88 -2.89
C ASN A 3 2.18 -20.96 -4.02
N THR A 4 1.35 -19.96 -3.73
CA THR A 4 0.93 -18.99 -4.77
C THR A 4 1.94 -17.86 -4.88
N ASN A 5 3.08 -18.16 -5.48
CA ASN A 5 4.05 -17.18 -5.96
C ASN A 5 3.48 -16.51 -7.22
N ASN A 6 2.51 -15.61 -7.05
CA ASN A 6 2.01 -14.76 -8.13
C ASN A 6 2.76 -13.44 -8.11
N VAL A 7 3.05 -12.90 -9.29
CA VAL A 7 3.74 -11.65 -9.52
C VAL A 7 2.77 -10.66 -10.13
N THR A 8 2.61 -9.48 -9.52
CA THR A 8 1.79 -8.41 -10.11
C THR A 8 2.63 -7.63 -11.12
N ILE A 9 2.12 -7.46 -12.35
CA ILE A 9 2.80 -6.77 -13.45
C ILE A 9 1.89 -5.76 -14.13
N GLN A 10 2.49 -4.83 -14.87
CA GLN A 10 1.77 -3.93 -15.77
C GLN A 10 2.05 -4.31 -17.22
N ILE A 11 1.00 -4.46 -18.01
CA ILE A 11 1.10 -4.75 -19.45
C ILE A 11 0.47 -3.63 -20.27
N TYR A 12 1.10 -3.31 -21.39
CA TYR A 12 0.74 -2.22 -22.29
C TYR A 12 0.62 -2.76 -23.72
N ASN A 13 -0.27 -2.20 -24.52
CA ASN A 13 -0.26 -2.39 -25.98
C ASN A 13 0.89 -1.55 -26.57
N ASN A 14 1.84 -2.20 -27.25
CA ASN A 14 3.03 -1.56 -27.83
C ASN A 14 2.70 -0.53 -28.93
N ALA A 15 1.53 -0.58 -29.56
CA ALA A 15 1.09 0.45 -30.51
C ALA A 15 0.44 1.68 -29.82
N ASN A 16 -0.06 1.53 -28.59
CA ASN A 16 -0.81 2.59 -27.89
C ASN A 16 -0.67 2.49 -26.37
N ALA A 17 0.56 2.56 -25.86
CA ALA A 17 0.84 2.35 -24.43
C ALA A 17 0.08 3.32 -23.50
N ARG A 18 -0.10 4.58 -23.92
CA ARG A 18 -0.72 5.64 -23.10
C ARG A 18 -2.16 5.35 -22.65
N LYS A 19 -2.91 4.52 -23.38
CA LYS A 19 -4.34 4.24 -23.11
C LYS A 19 -4.63 2.77 -22.76
N SER A 20 -3.61 1.93 -22.72
CA SER A 20 -3.78 0.46 -22.71
C SER A 20 -3.18 -0.22 -21.49
N MET A 21 -2.73 0.53 -20.48
CA MET A 21 -2.16 -0.03 -19.26
C MET A 21 -3.20 -0.91 -18.53
N LYS A 22 -2.82 -2.15 -18.26
CA LYS A 22 -3.59 -3.10 -17.46
C LYS A 22 -2.70 -3.74 -16.42
N VAL A 23 -3.17 -3.80 -15.17
CA VAL A 23 -2.53 -4.54 -14.09
C VAL A 23 -2.97 -6.00 -14.16
N HIS A 24 -2.02 -6.94 -14.07
CA HIS A 24 -2.33 -8.36 -14.11
C HIS A 24 -1.54 -9.16 -13.07
N TYR A 25 -2.13 -10.26 -12.59
CA TYR A 25 -1.50 -11.20 -11.68
C TYR A 25 -0.96 -12.40 -12.46
N LEU A 26 0.36 -12.44 -12.65
CA LEU A 26 1.04 -13.52 -13.34
C LEU A 26 1.40 -14.64 -12.37
N ARG A 27 0.99 -15.89 -12.65
CA ARG A 27 1.45 -17.04 -11.86
C ARG A 27 2.89 -17.39 -12.25
N LYS A 28 3.78 -17.67 -11.30
CA LYS A 28 5.20 -17.99 -11.61
C LYS A 28 5.38 -19.22 -12.52
N GLU A 29 4.42 -20.16 -12.53
CA GLU A 29 4.43 -21.33 -13.43
C GLU A 29 3.87 -21.03 -14.84
N THR A 30 3.63 -19.77 -15.18
CA THR A 30 3.06 -19.39 -16.48
C THR A 30 4.12 -19.47 -17.57
N ASP A 31 3.97 -20.41 -18.49
CA ASP A 31 4.80 -20.47 -19.68
C ASP A 31 4.52 -19.31 -20.67
N ARG A 32 5.46 -19.09 -21.59
CA ARG A 32 5.38 -18.00 -22.58
C ARG A 32 4.10 -18.01 -23.40
N ARG A 33 3.61 -19.19 -23.76
CA ARG A 33 2.41 -19.32 -24.61
C ARG A 33 1.18 -18.87 -23.83
N LYS A 34 1.02 -19.32 -22.59
CA LYS A 34 -0.07 -18.93 -21.70
C LYS A 34 -0.04 -17.42 -21.40
N PHE A 35 1.14 -16.87 -21.19
CA PHE A 35 1.31 -15.44 -20.99
C PHE A 35 0.83 -14.62 -22.19
N LEU A 36 1.25 -14.98 -23.40
CA LEU A 36 0.80 -14.28 -24.61
C LEU A 36 -0.70 -14.44 -24.85
N GLN A 37 -1.28 -15.61 -24.57
CA GLN A 37 -2.74 -15.80 -24.64
C GLN A 37 -3.48 -14.86 -23.67
N MET A 38 -2.99 -14.76 -22.43
CA MET A 38 -3.50 -13.84 -21.43
C MET A 38 -3.36 -12.38 -21.87
N CYS A 39 -2.18 -11.95 -22.35
CA CYS A 39 -1.99 -10.59 -22.87
C CYS A 39 -2.93 -10.30 -24.04
N SER A 40 -3.14 -11.27 -24.93
CA SER A 40 -4.06 -11.11 -26.07
C SER A 40 -5.48 -10.82 -25.63
N ALA A 41 -5.96 -11.54 -24.60
CA ALA A 41 -7.29 -11.33 -24.03
C ALA A 41 -7.39 -10.00 -23.27
N VAL A 42 -6.38 -9.65 -22.47
CA VAL A 42 -6.42 -8.45 -21.61
C VAL A 42 -6.25 -7.15 -22.39
N LEU A 43 -5.44 -7.16 -23.45
CA LEU A 43 -5.12 -5.98 -24.26
C LEU A 43 -5.87 -5.95 -25.60
N GLU A 44 -6.76 -6.92 -25.86
CA GLU A 44 -7.56 -7.04 -27.08
C GLU A 44 -6.70 -6.94 -28.36
N LEU A 45 -5.56 -7.63 -28.36
CA LEU A 45 -4.59 -7.65 -29.46
C LEU A 45 -4.07 -9.06 -29.72
N ARG A 46 -3.33 -9.28 -30.81
CA ARG A 46 -2.70 -10.58 -31.10
C ARG A 46 -1.28 -10.60 -30.54
N ALA A 47 -1.09 -10.98 -29.29
CA ALA A 47 0.21 -10.86 -28.62
C ALA A 47 1.25 -11.83 -29.23
N GLN A 48 2.41 -11.31 -29.64
CA GLN A 48 3.48 -12.10 -30.23
C GLN A 48 4.84 -11.83 -29.57
N ARG A 49 5.14 -10.57 -29.26
CA ARG A 49 6.42 -10.13 -28.70
C ARG A 49 6.20 -9.37 -27.40
N ILE A 50 7.19 -9.40 -26.54
CA ILE A 50 7.17 -8.80 -25.21
C ILE A 50 8.44 -7.97 -25.09
N PHE A 51 8.33 -6.71 -24.72
CA PHE A 51 9.48 -5.84 -24.49
C PHE A 51 9.43 -5.28 -23.08
N ASP A 52 10.59 -5.03 -22.48
CA ASP A 52 10.68 -4.20 -21.28
C ASP A 52 10.64 -2.70 -21.63
N GLN A 53 10.64 -1.87 -20.60
CA GLN A 53 10.66 -0.40 -20.72
C GLN A 53 11.90 0.18 -21.41
N THR A 54 12.98 -0.59 -21.56
CA THR A 54 14.17 -0.18 -22.29
C THR A 54 14.08 -0.51 -23.78
N GLY A 55 13.05 -1.26 -24.18
CA GLY A 55 12.87 -1.79 -25.53
C GLY A 55 13.60 -3.12 -25.75
N LYS A 56 14.16 -3.72 -24.71
CA LYS A 56 14.77 -5.05 -24.82
C LYS A 56 13.67 -6.09 -24.90
N GLU A 57 13.77 -6.98 -25.89
CA GLU A 57 12.83 -8.08 -26.07
C GLU A 57 13.03 -9.14 -24.98
N ILE A 58 11.92 -9.48 -24.32
CA ILE A 58 11.83 -10.50 -23.27
C ILE A 58 11.43 -11.82 -23.93
N ILE A 59 12.42 -12.69 -24.06
CA ILE A 59 12.23 -14.04 -24.60
C ILE A 59 11.88 -15.00 -23.47
N ASP A 60 12.59 -14.89 -22.34
CA ASP A 60 12.41 -15.71 -21.15
C ASP A 60 11.44 -15.06 -20.16
N ILE A 61 10.30 -15.71 -19.90
CA ILE A 61 9.27 -15.22 -18.98
C ILE A 61 9.75 -15.21 -17.54
N ASP A 62 10.69 -16.07 -17.17
CA ASP A 62 11.22 -16.09 -15.80
C ASP A 62 12.00 -14.81 -15.45
N SER A 63 12.37 -14.02 -16.46
CA SER A 63 12.94 -12.68 -16.28
C SER A 63 11.92 -11.59 -15.92
N ILE A 64 10.62 -11.91 -15.93
CA ILE A 64 9.55 -10.99 -15.54
C ILE A 64 9.58 -10.78 -14.02
N GLN A 65 9.63 -9.51 -13.60
CA GLN A 65 9.79 -9.11 -12.21
C GLN A 65 8.51 -8.51 -11.64
N MET A 66 8.38 -8.57 -10.32
CA MET A 66 7.29 -7.92 -9.59
C MET A 66 7.29 -6.41 -9.79
N GLY A 67 6.14 -5.89 -10.20
CA GLY A 67 5.95 -4.47 -10.52
C GLY A 67 6.55 -4.04 -11.86
N GLY A 68 7.07 -4.98 -12.67
CA GLY A 68 7.63 -4.68 -13.99
C GLY A 68 6.58 -4.19 -14.99
N SER A 69 7.03 -3.36 -15.93
CA SER A 69 6.23 -2.85 -17.06
C SER A 69 6.66 -3.51 -18.36
N TYR A 70 5.70 -4.13 -19.05
CA TYR A 70 5.96 -4.90 -20.27
C TYR A 70 5.04 -4.47 -21.42
N PHE A 71 5.64 -4.31 -22.60
CA PHE A 71 4.97 -3.83 -23.80
C PHE A 71 4.74 -5.01 -24.73
N ILE A 72 3.47 -5.26 -25.04
CA ILE A 72 3.04 -6.40 -25.83
C ILE A 72 2.72 -5.94 -27.25
N SER A 73 3.38 -6.55 -28.22
CA SER A 73 3.26 -6.20 -29.63
C SER A 73 2.59 -7.32 -30.43
N SER A 74 1.97 -6.96 -31.54
CA SER A 74 1.39 -7.90 -32.50
C SER A 74 2.39 -8.40 -33.55
N GLY A 75 3.68 -8.22 -33.31
CA GLY A 75 4.79 -8.61 -34.18
C GLY A 75 5.70 -7.44 -34.54
N GLU A 76 5.22 -6.21 -34.39
CA GLU A 76 6.01 -5.00 -34.62
C GLU A 76 7.12 -4.83 -33.58
N GLU A 77 8.19 -4.12 -33.98
CA GLU A 77 9.28 -3.74 -33.08
C GLU A 77 8.79 -2.86 -31.93
N PHE A 78 9.60 -2.79 -30.86
CA PHE A 78 9.32 -1.88 -29.76
C PHE A 78 9.17 -0.46 -30.31
N ASN A 79 7.98 0.11 -30.14
CA ASN A 79 7.75 1.46 -30.62
C ASN A 79 8.49 2.40 -29.67
N ASN A 80 9.61 2.96 -30.14
CA ASN A 80 10.48 3.77 -29.32
C ASN A 80 9.76 5.07 -28.97
N TYR A 81 9.12 5.07 -27.82
CA TYR A 81 8.37 6.18 -27.24
C TYR A 81 9.30 7.33 -26.78
N ASN A 82 10.16 7.85 -27.66
CA ASN A 82 11.21 8.82 -27.32
C ASN A 82 10.86 10.26 -27.72
N SER A 83 10.29 10.97 -26.75
CA SER A 83 10.73 12.29 -26.25
C SER A 83 9.66 12.83 -25.31
N ASN A 84 8.39 12.69 -25.68
CA ASN A 84 7.24 13.10 -24.86
C ASN A 84 6.65 11.98 -23.99
N LEU A 85 7.17 10.76 -24.10
CA LEU A 85 6.94 9.69 -23.13
C LEU A 85 8.15 9.55 -22.20
N LYS A 86 9.37 9.90 -22.61
CA LYS A 86 10.45 10.17 -21.64
C LYS A 86 10.14 11.40 -20.78
N ASN A 87 9.52 12.46 -21.28
CA ASN A 87 9.06 13.55 -20.40
C ASN A 87 7.78 13.24 -19.60
N SER A 88 7.02 12.18 -19.93
CA SER A 88 5.84 11.75 -19.15
C SER A 88 6.02 10.44 -18.35
N PHE A 89 7.10 9.69 -18.59
CA PHE A 89 7.58 8.53 -17.82
C PHE A 89 8.85 8.88 -17.02
N ALA A 90 9.53 9.98 -17.36
CA ALA A 90 10.66 10.59 -16.65
C ALA A 90 10.39 12.04 -16.21
N GLU A 91 9.12 12.45 -16.07
CA GLU A 91 8.74 12.77 -14.70
C GLU A 91 8.86 11.44 -13.99
N SER A 92 9.98 11.19 -13.32
CA SER A 92 9.98 10.13 -12.32
C SER A 92 8.74 10.42 -11.50
N LYS A 93 7.74 9.51 -11.51
CA LYS A 93 6.77 9.52 -10.43
C LYS A 93 7.64 9.29 -9.22
N GLN A 94 8.03 10.39 -8.60
CA GLN A 94 9.05 10.45 -7.58
C GLN A 94 8.69 9.35 -6.62
N LEU A 95 9.63 8.45 -6.31
CA LEU A 95 9.34 7.37 -5.38
C LEU A 95 8.89 8.02 -4.08
N VAL A 96 7.59 8.00 -3.81
CA VAL A 96 7.03 8.69 -2.66
C VAL A 96 7.14 7.76 -1.48
N GLN A 97 7.82 8.20 -0.43
CA GLN A 97 7.91 7.43 0.80
C GLN A 97 6.70 7.70 1.68
N TYR A 98 6.11 6.62 2.21
CA TYR A 98 5.10 6.67 3.25
C TYR A 98 5.54 5.81 4.43
N ARG A 99 5.41 6.36 5.64
CA ARG A 99 5.74 5.72 6.90
C ARG A 99 4.45 5.32 7.59
N ILE A 100 4.38 4.04 7.94
CA ILE A 100 3.24 3.43 8.59
C ILE A 100 3.71 2.78 9.90
N SER A 101 2.89 2.82 10.93
CA SER A 101 3.12 2.07 12.17
C SER A 101 1.95 1.15 12.47
N LEU A 102 2.25 -0.06 12.95
CA LEU A 102 1.25 -0.96 13.52
C LEU A 102 1.23 -0.77 15.04
N LEU A 103 0.04 -0.68 15.61
CA LEU A 103 -0.20 -0.44 17.04
C LEU A 103 -1.23 -1.45 17.56
N GLY A 104 -1.12 -1.79 18.84
CA GLY A 104 -2.02 -2.71 19.53
C GLY A 104 -1.27 -3.66 20.46
N MET A 105 -2.02 -4.35 21.30
CA MET A 105 -1.51 -5.27 22.33
C MET A 105 -0.55 -6.33 21.79
N GLY A 106 0.21 -6.94 22.69
CA GLY A 106 1.03 -8.12 22.40
C GLY A 106 0.20 -9.23 21.77
N SER A 107 0.83 -10.04 20.91
CA SER A 107 0.23 -11.26 20.36
C SER A 107 -1.01 -11.09 19.47
N VAL A 108 -1.45 -9.86 19.15
CA VAL A 108 -2.55 -9.60 18.20
C VAL A 108 -2.17 -9.91 16.73
N GLY A 109 -0.87 -10.07 16.45
CA GLY A 109 -0.35 -10.48 15.15
C GLY A 109 0.17 -9.35 14.25
N LYS A 110 0.62 -8.21 14.82
CA LYS A 110 1.24 -7.09 14.08
C LYS A 110 2.41 -7.53 13.21
N SER A 111 3.36 -8.26 13.79
CA SER A 111 4.53 -8.79 13.08
C SER A 111 4.12 -9.74 11.97
N ASN A 112 3.19 -10.65 12.25
CA ASN A 112 2.65 -11.58 11.25
C ASN A 112 1.88 -10.89 10.12
N LEU A 113 1.14 -9.80 10.39
CA LEU A 113 0.52 -8.99 9.33
C LEU A 113 1.60 -8.32 8.46
N THR A 114 2.65 -7.80 9.09
CA THR A 114 3.76 -7.13 8.40
C THR A 114 4.53 -8.12 7.52
N THR A 115 4.98 -9.25 8.07
CA THR A 115 5.70 -10.28 7.31
C THR A 115 4.83 -10.94 6.24
N ARG A 116 3.53 -11.16 6.51
CA ARG A 116 2.58 -11.62 5.51
C ARG A 116 2.46 -10.65 4.35
N TRP A 117 2.39 -9.36 4.63
CA TRP A 117 2.31 -8.38 3.54
C TRP A 117 3.63 -8.22 2.82
N VAL A 118 4.76 -8.16 3.53
CA VAL A 118 6.07 -7.87 2.95
C VAL A 118 6.62 -9.08 2.19
N ASN A 119 6.68 -10.24 2.84
CA ASN A 119 7.35 -11.45 2.36
C ASN A 119 6.39 -12.55 1.89
N ASN A 120 5.08 -12.39 2.11
CA ASN A 120 4.11 -13.48 1.97
C ASN A 120 4.41 -14.70 2.88
N GLU A 121 4.89 -14.42 4.09
CA GLU A 121 5.24 -15.42 5.10
C GLU A 121 4.35 -15.32 6.33
N PHE A 122 4.25 -16.40 7.09
CA PHE A 122 3.58 -16.44 8.39
C PHE A 122 4.33 -17.41 9.29
N PHE A 123 4.50 -17.01 10.55
CA PHE A 123 5.25 -17.76 11.54
C PHE A 123 4.37 -17.95 12.77
N GLU A 124 4.14 -19.21 13.17
CA GLU A 124 3.37 -19.53 14.38
C GLU A 124 4.13 -19.10 15.64
N ASP A 125 5.42 -19.42 15.69
CA ASP A 125 6.33 -19.02 16.77
C ASP A 125 7.09 -17.76 16.37
N TYR A 126 6.53 -16.58 16.69
CA TYR A 126 7.25 -15.32 16.53
C TYR A 126 7.87 -14.89 17.86
N SER A 127 9.13 -14.46 17.83
CA SER A 127 9.79 -13.87 19.00
C SER A 127 9.18 -12.52 19.36
N LEU A 128 9.36 -12.09 20.60
CA LEU A 128 8.88 -10.79 21.06
C LEU A 128 9.56 -9.66 20.28
N THR A 129 8.78 -8.84 19.58
CA THR A 129 9.28 -7.66 18.87
C THR A 129 9.49 -6.50 19.82
N LEU A 130 10.64 -5.84 19.74
CA LEU A 130 10.88 -4.52 20.37
C LEU A 130 10.44 -3.40 19.42
N LEU A 131 11.09 -3.29 18.27
CA LEU A 131 10.69 -2.43 17.15
C LEU A 131 11.47 -2.88 15.91
N ASP A 132 10.77 -3.37 14.90
CA ASP A 132 11.36 -3.73 13.62
C ASP A 132 10.91 -2.79 12.52
N LYS A 133 11.81 -2.52 11.57
CA LYS A 133 11.52 -1.70 10.39
C LYS A 133 11.55 -2.57 9.14
N TYR A 134 10.46 -2.54 8.39
CA TYR A 134 10.33 -3.21 7.10
C TYR A 134 10.16 -2.17 6.00
N THR A 135 10.59 -2.50 4.78
CA THR A 135 10.37 -1.67 3.61
C THR A 135 9.81 -2.50 2.47
N LYS A 136 8.76 -2.00 1.81
CA LYS A 136 8.24 -2.61 0.58
C LYS A 136 7.91 -1.54 -0.45
N ARG A 137 8.32 -1.79 -1.70
CA ARG A 137 7.90 -0.98 -2.85
C ARG A 137 6.61 -1.53 -3.43
N VAL A 138 5.64 -0.66 -3.67
CA VAL A 138 4.35 -0.99 -4.29
C VAL A 138 3.91 0.10 -5.23
N ILE A 139 3.05 -0.25 -6.18
CA ILE A 139 2.36 0.71 -7.04
C ILE A 139 0.91 0.76 -6.58
N VAL A 140 0.43 1.94 -6.20
CA VAL A 140 -0.96 2.16 -5.76
C VAL A 140 -1.59 3.21 -6.66
N GLY A 141 -2.61 2.77 -7.39
CA GLY A 141 -3.14 3.50 -8.54
C GLY A 141 -2.01 3.79 -9.52
N ASP A 142 -1.68 5.07 -9.61
CA ASP A 142 -0.70 5.57 -10.53
C ASP A 142 0.67 5.82 -9.87
N GLN A 143 0.78 5.82 -8.53
CA GLN A 143 1.98 6.27 -7.82
C GLN A 143 2.91 5.12 -7.40
N GLN A 144 4.21 5.28 -7.66
CA GLN A 144 5.23 4.41 -7.08
C GLN A 144 5.53 4.82 -5.64
N CYS A 145 5.32 3.90 -4.71
CA CYS A 145 5.42 4.15 -3.27
C CYS A 145 6.50 3.26 -2.64
N GLN A 146 7.30 3.83 -1.75
CA GLN A 146 8.14 3.09 -0.82
C GLN A 146 7.49 3.16 0.57
N ILE A 147 7.02 2.02 1.07
CA ILE A 147 6.34 1.94 2.35
C ILE A 147 7.35 1.51 3.40
N GLU A 148 7.63 2.37 4.38
CA GLU A 148 8.39 2.05 5.58
C GLU A 148 7.40 1.66 6.69
N ILE A 149 7.46 0.42 7.15
CA ILE A 149 6.58 -0.11 8.18
C ILE A 149 7.36 -0.23 9.49
N SER A 150 6.84 0.37 10.55
CA SER A 150 7.30 0.16 11.92
C SER A 150 6.41 -0.88 12.60
N ASP A 151 6.93 -2.09 12.78
CA ASP A 151 6.31 -3.13 13.59
C ASP A 151 6.71 -2.93 15.05
N THR A 152 5.76 -2.55 15.91
CA THR A 152 6.06 -2.12 17.27
C THR A 152 5.89 -3.25 18.28
N CYS A 153 6.60 -3.15 19.40
CA CYS A 153 6.26 -3.95 20.58
C CYS A 153 4.81 -3.69 21.00
N GLY A 154 4.11 -4.76 21.39
CA GLY A 154 2.76 -4.67 21.96
C GLY A 154 2.70 -4.82 23.47
N GLN A 155 3.85 -4.94 24.16
CA GLN A 155 3.83 -5.14 25.61
C GLN A 155 3.50 -3.84 26.35
N GLU A 156 2.77 -3.98 27.45
CA GLU A 156 2.31 -2.87 28.29
C GLU A 156 3.47 -2.00 28.81
N ALA A 157 4.63 -2.60 29.09
CA ALA A 157 5.82 -1.89 29.54
C ALA A 157 6.31 -0.80 28.57
N TYR A 158 5.93 -0.87 27.28
CA TYR A 158 6.32 0.11 26.26
C TYR A 158 5.17 1.06 25.87
N THR A 159 4.09 1.11 26.64
CA THR A 159 2.94 1.98 26.36
C THR A 159 3.33 3.47 26.27
N SER A 160 4.32 3.91 27.05
CA SER A 160 4.86 5.28 26.98
C SER A 160 5.48 5.65 25.61
N LEU A 161 5.89 4.66 24.83
CA LEU A 161 6.45 4.86 23.49
C LEU A 161 5.37 4.96 22.38
N ARG A 162 4.10 4.67 22.68
CA ARG A 162 3.02 4.71 21.68
C ARG A 162 2.90 6.07 20.99
N THR A 163 3.04 7.15 21.75
CA THR A 163 3.07 8.52 21.21
C THR A 163 4.20 8.71 20.20
N GLN A 164 5.38 8.15 20.46
CA GLN A 164 6.52 8.23 19.56
C GLN A 164 6.29 7.39 18.30
N TRP A 165 5.64 6.24 18.41
CA TRP A 165 5.33 5.39 17.25
C TRP A 165 4.26 5.98 16.33
N MET A 166 3.41 6.87 16.85
CA MET A 166 2.40 7.59 16.07
C MET A 166 2.94 8.82 15.33
N LYS A 167 3.95 9.50 15.89
CA LYS A 167 4.53 10.71 15.31
C LYS A 167 5.24 10.43 13.99
N ASP A 168 5.23 11.43 13.11
CA ASP A 168 5.90 11.40 11.80
C ASP A 168 5.47 10.22 10.91
N LYS A 169 4.20 9.78 11.06
CA LYS A 169 3.58 8.75 10.22
C LYS A 169 2.54 9.36 9.32
N GLU A 170 2.46 8.80 8.12
CA GLU A 170 1.38 9.09 7.19
C GLU A 170 0.18 8.16 7.41
N GLY A 171 0.41 6.95 7.93
CA GLY A 171 -0.64 5.98 8.23
C GLY A 171 -0.45 5.24 9.56
N LEU A 172 -1.54 4.89 10.23
CA LEU A 172 -1.53 4.09 11.45
C LEU A 172 -2.50 2.91 11.34
N ILE A 173 -2.04 1.73 11.77
CA ILE A 173 -2.82 0.49 11.78
C ILE A 173 -3.06 0.05 13.22
N PHE A 174 -4.30 0.18 13.70
CA PHE A 174 -4.70 -0.25 15.04
C PHE A 174 -5.23 -1.68 14.97
N THR A 175 -4.48 -2.62 15.55
CA THR A 175 -4.74 -4.05 15.40
C THR A 175 -5.20 -4.66 16.72
N TYR A 176 -6.33 -5.36 16.67
CA TYR A 176 -6.79 -6.25 17.74
C TYR A 176 -6.97 -7.67 17.20
N ALA A 177 -7.10 -8.66 18.07
CA ALA A 177 -7.46 -10.02 17.68
C ALA A 177 -8.94 -10.27 17.96
N VAL A 178 -9.68 -10.83 17.00
CA VAL A 178 -11.12 -11.07 17.15
C VAL A 178 -11.48 -12.05 18.27
N ASN A 179 -10.50 -12.84 18.74
CA ASN A 179 -10.61 -13.75 19.87
C ASN A 179 -10.09 -13.17 21.21
N SER A 180 -9.89 -11.85 21.31
CA SER A 180 -9.41 -11.20 22.55
C SER A 180 -10.10 -9.87 22.83
N GLN A 181 -11.01 -9.87 23.82
CA GLN A 181 -11.69 -8.67 24.34
C GLN A 181 -10.70 -7.64 24.89
N GLU A 182 -9.68 -8.10 25.61
CA GLU A 182 -8.64 -7.26 26.16
C GLU A 182 -7.90 -6.48 25.06
N SER A 183 -7.55 -7.14 23.95
CA SER A 183 -6.91 -6.48 22.82
C SER A 183 -7.81 -5.43 22.15
N PHE A 184 -9.13 -5.65 22.16
CA PHE A 184 -10.10 -4.70 21.63
C PHE A 184 -10.21 -3.46 22.53
N GLU A 185 -10.16 -3.64 23.84
CA GLU A 185 -10.16 -2.52 24.78
C GLU A 185 -8.83 -1.74 24.74
N ASP A 186 -7.70 -2.42 24.57
CA ASP A 186 -6.39 -1.78 24.37
C ASP A 186 -6.39 -0.84 23.16
N ILE A 187 -6.95 -1.26 22.02
CA ILE A 187 -6.99 -0.37 20.84
C ILE A 187 -7.94 0.81 21.05
N LYS A 188 -9.04 0.68 21.80
CA LYS A 188 -9.91 1.82 22.13
C LYS A 188 -9.15 2.88 22.92
N ASN A 189 -8.42 2.46 23.96
CA ASN A 189 -7.56 3.36 24.74
C ASN A 189 -6.48 4.02 23.87
N THR A 190 -5.89 3.25 22.95
CA THR A 190 -4.89 3.76 22.00
C THR A 190 -5.47 4.76 21.01
N LEU A 191 -6.71 4.56 20.56
CA LEU A 191 -7.43 5.48 19.68
C LEU A 191 -7.82 6.78 20.38
N LEU A 192 -8.17 6.73 21.67
CA LEU A 192 -8.39 7.94 22.49
C LEU A 192 -7.10 8.75 22.62
N LEU A 193 -5.96 8.09 22.86
CA LEU A 193 -4.65 8.74 22.85
C LEU A 193 -4.34 9.37 21.48
N PHE A 194 -4.60 8.65 20.39
CA PHE A 194 -4.46 9.19 19.03
C PHE A 194 -5.29 10.46 18.85
N GLN A 195 -6.56 10.46 19.25
CA GLN A 195 -7.42 11.63 19.14
C GLN A 195 -6.84 12.82 19.92
N GLN A 196 -6.36 12.60 21.15
CA GLN A 196 -5.71 13.65 21.96
C GLN A 196 -4.45 14.23 21.30
N LEU A 197 -3.65 13.38 20.63
CA LEU A 197 -2.41 13.81 19.98
C LEU A 197 -2.65 14.62 18.70
N PHE A 198 -3.69 14.27 17.93
CA PHE A 198 -3.91 14.82 16.59
C PHE A 198 -5.09 15.81 16.47
N GLU A 199 -5.90 16.01 17.52
CA GLU A 199 -7.07 16.91 17.50
C GLU A 199 -6.74 18.34 17.04
N LYS A 200 -5.55 18.85 17.39
CA LYS A 200 -5.11 20.22 17.07
C LYS A 200 -4.08 20.29 15.95
N GLN A 201 -3.80 19.18 15.28
CA GLN A 201 -2.79 19.13 14.23
C GLN A 201 -3.40 19.48 12.87
N GLU A 202 -2.66 20.24 12.06
CA GLU A 202 -3.07 20.56 10.69
C GLU A 202 -3.13 19.30 9.80
N TYR A 203 -2.23 18.34 10.08
CA TYR A 203 -2.21 17.03 9.44
C TYR A 203 -2.55 15.93 10.45
N VAL A 204 -3.56 15.15 10.12
CA VAL A 204 -3.98 13.95 10.85
C VAL A 204 -3.69 12.75 9.96
N PRO A 205 -2.91 11.73 10.39
CA PRO A 205 -2.60 10.60 9.53
C PRO A 205 -3.85 9.76 9.25
N SER A 206 -3.87 9.11 8.09
CA SER A 206 -4.89 8.12 7.77
C SER A 206 -4.81 6.95 8.75
N ILE A 207 -5.96 6.44 9.19
CA ILE A 207 -6.02 5.36 10.17
C ILE A 207 -6.89 4.21 9.69
N VAL A 208 -6.48 2.98 10.04
CA VAL A 208 -7.25 1.77 9.83
C VAL A 208 -7.32 0.96 11.12
N ILE A 209 -8.52 0.48 11.43
CA ILE A 209 -8.76 -0.49 12.51
C ILE A 209 -8.84 -1.88 11.89
N VAL A 210 -8.10 -2.83 12.47
CA VAL A 210 -7.94 -4.18 11.95
C VAL A 210 -8.33 -5.21 13.00
N GLY A 211 -9.38 -5.98 12.72
CA GLY A 211 -9.71 -7.20 13.44
C GLY A 211 -8.96 -8.39 12.83
N ASN A 212 -7.85 -8.79 13.44
CA ASN A 212 -7.01 -9.88 12.95
C ASN A 212 -7.44 -11.24 13.53
N LYS A 213 -6.91 -12.32 12.96
CA LYS A 213 -7.15 -13.72 13.34
C LYS A 213 -8.57 -14.22 13.08
N ILE A 214 -9.21 -13.76 12.00
CA ILE A 214 -10.54 -14.26 11.63
C ILE A 214 -10.60 -15.74 11.26
N ASP A 215 -9.43 -16.37 11.04
CA ASP A 215 -9.32 -17.82 10.93
C ASP A 215 -9.70 -18.56 12.22
N LEU A 216 -9.67 -17.89 13.38
CA LEU A 216 -10.11 -18.42 14.68
C LEU A 216 -11.59 -18.15 14.95
N GLY A 217 -12.44 -18.34 13.94
CA GLY A 217 -13.86 -17.97 14.00
C GLY A 217 -14.65 -18.58 15.17
N SER A 218 -14.27 -19.78 15.62
CA SER A 218 -14.88 -20.45 16.79
C SER A 218 -14.51 -19.83 18.13
N GLU A 219 -13.39 -19.10 18.19
CA GLU A 219 -12.91 -18.40 19.38
C GLU A 219 -13.27 -16.92 19.37
N ARG A 220 -14.04 -16.46 18.37
CA ARG A 220 -14.42 -15.06 18.22
C ARG A 220 -15.21 -14.59 19.43
N VAL A 221 -14.75 -13.49 20.02
CA VAL A 221 -15.44 -12.77 21.09
C VAL A 221 -15.83 -11.34 20.68
N ILE A 222 -15.26 -10.81 19.60
CA ILE A 222 -15.62 -9.51 19.02
C ILE A 222 -16.34 -9.72 17.70
N SER A 223 -17.55 -9.18 17.60
CA SER A 223 -18.32 -9.22 16.35
C SER A 223 -17.74 -8.26 15.31
N TYR A 224 -18.03 -8.56 14.03
CA TYR A 224 -17.68 -7.67 12.92
C TYR A 224 -18.28 -6.27 13.12
N ASP A 225 -19.53 -6.20 13.60
CA ASP A 225 -20.25 -4.94 13.78
C ASP A 225 -19.66 -4.07 14.88
N GLU A 226 -19.17 -4.64 15.99
CA GLU A 226 -18.46 -3.89 17.03
C GLU A 226 -17.19 -3.23 16.49
N GLY A 227 -16.39 -3.98 15.73
CA GLY A 227 -15.17 -3.45 15.10
C GLY A 227 -15.49 -2.34 14.09
N LYS A 228 -16.52 -2.55 13.26
CA LYS A 228 -16.98 -1.58 12.27
C LYS A 228 -17.57 -0.32 12.90
N GLN A 229 -18.31 -0.47 14.00
CA GLN A 229 -18.87 0.65 14.75
C GLN A 229 -17.74 1.49 15.36
N LEU A 230 -16.74 0.86 15.96
CA LEU A 230 -15.55 1.56 16.48
C LEU A 230 -14.85 2.35 15.36
N ALA A 231 -14.62 1.73 14.20
CA ALA A 231 -14.00 2.43 13.07
C ALA A 231 -14.82 3.64 12.59
N SER A 232 -16.14 3.52 12.58
CA SER A 232 -17.05 4.61 12.21
C SER A 232 -16.94 5.80 13.17
N GLN A 233 -16.79 5.56 14.48
CA GLN A 233 -16.61 6.62 15.49
C GLN A 233 -15.34 7.45 15.24
N PHE A 234 -14.26 6.80 14.79
CA PHE A 234 -12.98 7.44 14.53
C PHE A 234 -12.77 7.85 13.07
N LYS A 235 -13.79 7.69 12.20
CA LYS A 235 -13.69 7.90 10.75
C LYS A 235 -12.52 7.11 10.12
N ALA A 236 -12.27 5.92 10.66
CA ALA A 236 -11.21 5.03 10.24
C ALA A 236 -11.70 4.06 9.15
N LEU A 237 -10.77 3.58 8.33
CA LEU A 237 -11.00 2.37 7.53
C LEU A 237 -11.16 1.17 8.47
N PHE A 238 -11.91 0.14 8.04
CA PHE A 238 -12.07 -1.10 8.78
C PHE A 238 -11.83 -2.33 7.91
N TYR A 239 -10.99 -3.24 8.39
CA TYR A 239 -10.77 -4.54 7.77
C TYR A 239 -10.74 -5.65 8.82
N GLU A 240 -11.32 -6.78 8.48
CA GLU A 240 -11.05 -8.04 9.15
C GLU A 240 -10.02 -8.83 8.35
N THR A 241 -8.99 -9.36 9.01
CA THR A 241 -7.84 -9.98 8.37
C THR A 241 -7.47 -11.31 9.02
N SER A 242 -6.75 -12.14 8.27
CA SER A 242 -6.02 -13.27 8.83
C SER A 242 -4.61 -13.25 8.27
N ALA A 243 -3.63 -12.96 9.13
CA ALA A 243 -2.23 -13.11 8.76
C ALA A 243 -1.86 -14.57 8.41
N LYS A 244 -2.55 -15.55 9.03
CA LYS A 244 -2.32 -16.98 8.82
C LYS A 244 -2.58 -17.39 7.38
N ASN A 245 -3.76 -17.08 6.86
CA ASN A 245 -4.16 -17.47 5.51
C ASN A 245 -4.05 -16.35 4.46
N GLY A 246 -3.67 -15.13 4.87
CA GLY A 246 -3.49 -13.96 4.00
C GLY A 246 -4.77 -13.18 3.68
N SER A 247 -5.93 -13.56 4.23
CA SER A 247 -7.21 -12.92 3.95
C SER A 247 -7.17 -11.42 4.28
N ASN A 248 -7.53 -10.60 3.30
CA ASN A 248 -7.61 -9.14 3.38
C ASN A 248 -6.33 -8.39 3.76
N VAL A 249 -5.19 -9.07 3.93
CA VAL A 249 -3.94 -8.42 4.34
C VAL A 249 -3.49 -7.42 3.28
N ASN A 250 -3.46 -7.83 2.01
CA ASN A 250 -3.08 -6.94 0.92
C ASN A 250 -4.10 -5.80 0.74
N GLN A 251 -5.39 -6.11 0.82
CA GLN A 251 -6.48 -5.14 0.69
C GLN A 251 -6.39 -4.05 1.77
N MET A 252 -6.09 -4.44 3.01
CA MET A 252 -5.94 -3.51 4.13
C MET A 252 -4.77 -2.54 3.90
N PHE A 253 -3.57 -3.04 3.59
CA PHE A 253 -2.41 -2.19 3.36
C PHE A 253 -2.58 -1.28 2.14
N ILE A 254 -3.08 -1.80 1.02
CA ILE A 254 -3.32 -1.01 -0.20
C ILE A 254 -4.43 0.02 0.04
N GLY A 255 -5.48 -0.34 0.78
CA GLY A 255 -6.57 0.56 1.16
C GLY A 255 -6.07 1.74 1.98
N LEU A 256 -5.24 1.48 3.00
CA LEU A 256 -4.60 2.53 3.79
C LEU A 256 -3.70 3.44 2.94
N ILE A 257 -2.86 2.87 2.07
CA ILE A 257 -1.96 3.67 1.22
C ILE A 257 -2.76 4.55 0.26
N ASN A 258 -3.84 4.02 -0.31
CA ASN A 258 -4.73 4.79 -1.19
C ASN A 258 -5.39 5.96 -0.44
N ASP A 259 -5.84 5.74 0.80
CA ASP A 259 -6.41 6.79 1.65
C ASP A 259 -5.39 7.91 1.95
N ILE A 260 -4.13 7.54 2.27
CA ILE A 260 -3.02 8.48 2.45
C ILE A 260 -2.82 9.34 1.19
N ILE A 261 -2.80 8.71 0.01
CA ILE A 261 -2.62 9.39 -1.28
C ILE A 261 -3.75 10.41 -1.48
N GLN A 262 -5.00 9.98 -1.32
CA GLN A 262 -6.17 10.83 -1.51
C GLN A 262 -6.19 12.02 -0.53
N GLN A 263 -5.83 11.78 0.74
CA GLN A 263 -5.75 12.84 1.74
C GLN A 263 -4.70 13.90 1.36
N LYS A 264 -3.50 13.47 0.92
CA LYS A 264 -2.45 14.39 0.48
C LYS A 264 -2.82 15.16 -0.79
N GLU A 265 -3.49 14.51 -1.74
CA GLU A 265 -4.00 15.19 -2.94
C GLU A 265 -5.05 16.25 -2.61
N ASN A 266 -5.97 15.95 -1.69
CA ASN A 266 -6.99 16.88 -1.24
C ASN A 266 -6.38 18.08 -0.51
N ALA A 267 -5.40 17.86 0.36
CA ALA A 267 -4.67 18.93 1.03
C ALA A 267 -3.94 19.85 0.03
N ARG A 268 -3.28 19.28 -0.99
CA ARG A 268 -2.65 20.06 -2.07
C ARG A 268 -3.67 20.90 -2.83
N LYS A 269 -4.80 20.32 -3.25
CA LYS A 269 -5.87 21.05 -3.97
C LYS A 269 -6.44 22.23 -3.16
N GLN A 270 -6.58 22.06 -1.84
CA GLN A 270 -7.05 23.14 -0.96
C GLN A 270 -6.02 24.28 -0.83
N GLN A 271 -4.73 23.97 -0.81
CA GLN A 271 -3.68 24.99 -0.83
C GLN A 271 -3.69 25.80 -2.14
N PHE A 272 -3.84 25.14 -3.29
CA PHE A 272 -3.92 25.85 -4.59
C PHE A 272 -5.13 26.79 -4.68
N LYS A 273 -6.31 26.38 -4.19
CA LYS A 273 -7.49 27.25 -4.16
C LYS A 273 -7.32 28.50 -3.28
N LYS A 274 -6.68 28.36 -2.11
CA LYS A 274 -6.38 29.51 -1.24
C LYS A 274 -5.45 30.53 -1.90
N VAL A 275 -4.51 30.07 -2.75
CA VAL A 275 -3.59 30.95 -3.49
C VAL A 275 -4.32 31.69 -4.62
N GLU A 276 -5.31 31.06 -5.26
CA GLU A 276 -6.12 31.71 -6.30
C GLU A 276 -7.11 32.75 -5.73
N GLU A 277 -7.65 32.51 -4.53
CA GLU A 277 -8.61 33.39 -3.87
C GLU A 277 -7.98 34.61 -3.17
N ASP A 278 -6.66 34.58 -2.88
CA ASP A 278 -5.92 35.74 -2.34
C ASP A 278 -4.59 36.00 -3.11
N PRO A 279 -4.64 36.61 -4.31
CA PRO A 279 -3.46 36.92 -5.11
C PRO A 279 -2.51 37.95 -4.49
N GLN A 280 -2.90 38.63 -3.40
CA GLN A 280 -2.15 39.77 -2.85
C GLN A 280 -0.94 39.35 -2.00
N ASN A 281 -0.84 38.08 -1.60
CA ASN A 281 0.31 37.56 -0.85
C ASN A 281 1.54 37.19 -1.72
N LEU A 282 1.43 37.26 -3.05
CA LEU A 282 2.53 36.92 -3.99
C LEU A 282 3.51 38.07 -4.25
N LYS A 283 3.24 39.30 -3.78
CA LYS A 283 4.03 40.50 -4.13
C LYS A 283 5.15 40.90 -3.14
N GLN A 284 5.38 40.19 -2.04
CA GLN A 284 6.42 40.58 -1.07
C GLN A 284 7.74 39.79 -1.14
N GLY A 285 7.91 38.84 -2.07
CA GLY A 285 9.10 37.97 -2.12
C GLY A 285 10.11 38.18 -3.26
N TRP A 286 9.80 39.01 -4.27
CA TRP A 286 10.56 39.04 -5.54
C TRP A 286 11.08 40.42 -5.95
N CYS A 287 11.44 41.27 -4.99
CA CYS A 287 12.17 42.52 -5.24
C CYS A 287 13.37 42.67 -4.30
N SER A 288 14.39 41.85 -4.52
CA SER A 288 15.77 42.15 -4.09
C SER A 288 16.72 41.14 -4.73
N LEU A 289 17.13 41.41 -5.97
CA LEU A 289 18.36 40.96 -6.64
C LEU A 289 18.31 41.51 -8.09
N ILE A 290 18.56 42.82 -8.21
CA ILE A 290 19.23 43.41 -9.37
C ILE A 290 20.60 43.84 -8.87
#